data_AF-A0A2V9LZA4-F1
#
_entry.id   AF-A0A2V9LZA4-F1
#
_cell.length_a   1.000
_cell.length_b   1.000
_cell.length_c   1.000
_cell.angle_alpha   90.00
_cell.angle_beta   90.00
_cell.angle_gamma   90.00
#
_symmetry.space_group_name_H-M   'P 1'
#
loop_
_entity.id
_entity.type
_entity.pdbx_description
1 polymer ?
#
loop_
_entity_poly.entity_id
_entity_poly.type
_entity_poly.pdbx_seq_one_letter_code
_entity_poly.pdbx_strand_id
1 'polypeptide(L)'
;MRSHWISRARRAFLKNFATLGGVTAAASLPPAVFQSQAQGRSTSESYSFLPWYTRSQTYKSLKQSSYDTSGGNHDSWPIEAGKTQEVFNQKGPGVITHIWFTIAAESRDYLKELVLRAWWDDEENPSVETPVGDFFGLNLGQNFIYQSAFLNCSAIRALNSYLRMPYRKSARLAITNEGSQRVGAFYSNIDFQSLAALPEDVLYLHAWYNQATPNVGTDKNWKENGDADHLKNVDGKHNYLYAEARGRGHLMGVTLGIWQNQDHWAGEGDDMIFIDDE
;
A
#
# COMPACT_ATOMS: atom_id res chain seq x y z
N MET A 1 0.90 15.13 -30.07
CA MET A 1 -0.40 15.85 -29.98
C MET A 1 -0.91 15.69 -28.54
N ARG A 2 -0.93 16.81 -27.81
CA ARG A 2 -1.62 17.13 -26.53
C ARG A 2 -1.72 16.03 -25.45
N SER A 3 -0.80 16.08 -24.49
CA SER A 3 -1.06 15.77 -23.08
C SER A 3 -0.85 17.06 -22.25
N HIS A 4 -1.91 17.54 -21.61
CA HIS A 4 -1.92 18.69 -20.71
C HIS A 4 -3.02 18.44 -19.69
N TRP A 5 -2.67 18.01 -18.47
CA TRP A 5 -3.51 18.23 -17.28
C TRP A 5 -2.61 18.36 -16.05
N ILE A 6 -2.26 19.61 -15.74
CA ILE A 6 -1.98 20.10 -14.39
C ILE A 6 -3.07 21.15 -14.14
N SER A 7 -4.00 20.90 -13.22
CA SER A 7 -4.97 21.92 -12.79
C SER A 7 -4.58 22.47 -11.41
N ARG A 8 -4.37 23.77 -11.41
CA ARG A 8 -3.99 24.60 -10.26
C ARG A 8 -5.17 24.77 -9.30
N ALA A 9 -4.86 24.72 -8.01
CA ALA A 9 -5.69 25.27 -6.95
C ALA A 9 -5.67 26.82 -6.96
N ARG A 10 -6.81 27.46 -6.62
CA ARG A 10 -6.87 28.80 -5.99
C ARG A 10 -8.28 29.16 -5.45
N ARG A 11 -8.32 29.30 -4.11
CA ARG A 11 -9.02 30.26 -3.22
C ARG A 11 -10.33 30.96 -3.66
N ALA A 12 -11.31 30.93 -2.74
CA ALA A 12 -12.10 32.11 -2.33
C ALA A 12 -12.52 32.00 -0.85
N PHE A 13 -12.35 33.09 -0.09
CA PHE A 13 -12.64 33.29 1.34
C PHE A 13 -13.47 34.59 1.49
N LEU A 14 -14.26 34.70 2.58
CA LEU A 14 -15.12 35.82 3.08
C LEU A 14 -16.61 35.75 2.62
N LYS A 15 -17.66 36.00 3.45
CA LYS A 15 -17.79 36.86 4.65
C LYS A 15 -19.12 36.60 5.44
N ASN A 16 -19.06 36.92 6.74
CA ASN A 16 -20.04 37.05 7.84
C ASN A 16 -21.49 37.56 7.58
N PHE A 17 -22.46 37.22 8.46
CA PHE A 17 -22.99 38.09 9.55
C PHE A 17 -24.04 37.39 10.46
N ALA A 18 -24.22 37.95 11.66
CA ALA A 18 -24.87 37.44 12.87
C ALA A 18 -26.40 37.59 12.94
N THR A 19 -27.06 36.94 13.93
CA THR A 19 -27.89 37.63 14.97
C THR A 19 -28.37 36.68 16.09
N LEU A 20 -28.54 37.28 17.27
CA LEU A 20 -28.88 36.75 18.60
C LEU A 20 -30.38 36.89 18.93
N GLY A 21 -30.84 36.14 19.94
CA GLY A 21 -31.98 36.47 20.84
C GLY A 21 -33.18 35.52 20.73
N GLY A 22 -33.83 35.03 21.80
CA GLY A 22 -33.80 35.32 23.22
C GLY A 22 -34.72 34.36 24.00
N VAL A 23 -34.72 34.51 25.33
CA VAL A 23 -35.15 33.57 26.39
C VAL A 23 -36.63 33.71 26.77
N THR A 24 -37.28 32.62 27.21
CA THR A 24 -38.36 32.65 28.22
C THR A 24 -38.30 31.43 29.15
N ALA A 25 -38.34 31.70 30.46
CA ALA A 25 -38.43 30.71 31.54
C ALA A 25 -39.87 30.60 32.07
N ALA A 26 -40.29 29.40 32.47
CA ALA A 26 -41.34 29.17 33.48
C ALA A 26 -41.19 27.76 34.09
N ALA A 27 -41.39 27.66 35.40
CA ALA A 27 -41.04 26.53 36.25
C ALA A 27 -42.25 25.66 36.66
N SER A 28 -42.05 24.35 36.88
CA SER A 28 -42.58 23.54 38.02
C SER A 28 -42.26 22.02 37.89
N LEU A 29 -41.80 21.40 38.99
CA LEU A 29 -41.26 20.03 39.25
C LEU A 29 -42.36 18.94 39.50
N PRO A 30 -42.08 17.67 39.95
CA PRO A 30 -41.09 16.57 39.67
C PRO A 30 -41.83 15.24 39.22
N PRO A 31 -41.31 13.97 39.14
CA PRO A 31 -40.08 13.33 39.65
C PRO A 31 -39.27 12.44 38.65
N ALA A 32 -38.25 11.77 39.21
CA ALA A 32 -37.12 11.01 38.64
C ALA A 32 -37.33 10.21 37.34
N VAL A 33 -36.40 10.42 36.40
CA VAL A 33 -36.03 9.46 35.35
C VAL A 33 -34.50 9.38 35.28
N PHE A 34 -34.00 8.15 35.28
CA PHE A 34 -32.59 7.76 35.18
C PHE A 34 -31.81 8.56 34.14
N GLN A 35 -30.78 9.29 34.55
CA GLN A 35 -29.70 9.69 33.64
C GLN A 35 -28.67 8.58 33.55
N SER A 36 -28.97 7.60 32.69
CA SER A 36 -27.93 6.75 32.10
C SER A 36 -27.26 7.53 30.97
N GLN A 37 -26.14 8.20 31.24
CA GLN A 37 -25.15 8.52 30.20
C GLN A 37 -23.75 8.25 30.72
N ALA A 38 -23.47 6.97 30.92
CA ALA A 38 -22.14 6.41 30.77
C ALA A 38 -22.16 5.52 29.52
N GLN A 39 -21.55 5.99 28.43
CA GLN A 39 -21.03 5.19 27.29
C GLN A 39 -20.52 6.18 26.22
N GLY A 40 -19.31 6.11 25.69
CA GLY A 40 -18.29 5.07 25.83
C GLY A 40 -16.89 5.60 25.57
N ARG A 41 -16.07 5.58 26.61
CA ARG A 41 -14.74 4.99 26.51
C ARG A 41 -14.89 3.65 27.20
N SER A 42 -14.82 2.54 26.47
CA SER A 42 -14.60 1.26 27.15
C SER A 42 -13.22 1.35 27.78
N THR A 43 -13.19 1.55 29.09
CA THR A 43 -12.06 1.10 29.90
C THR A 43 -12.07 -0.41 29.75
N SER A 44 -11.38 -0.94 28.74
CA SER A 44 -11.12 -2.37 28.73
C SER A 44 -10.36 -2.65 30.01
N GLU A 45 -10.93 -3.48 30.88
CA GLU A 45 -10.16 -4.02 31.99
C GLU A 45 -8.90 -4.64 31.41
N SER A 46 -7.76 -4.10 31.84
CA SER A 46 -6.44 -4.51 31.37
C SER A 46 -6.08 -5.83 32.04
N TYR A 47 -6.51 -6.93 31.43
CA TYR A 47 -6.08 -8.27 31.81
C TYR A 47 -4.70 -8.53 31.18
N SER A 48 -3.64 -7.94 31.73
CA SER A 48 -2.28 -8.04 31.18
C SER A 48 -1.73 -9.47 31.08
N PHE A 49 -2.29 -10.42 31.82
CA PHE A 49 -1.97 -11.85 31.74
C PHE A 49 -2.71 -12.59 30.61
N LEU A 50 -3.79 -12.00 30.07
CA LEU A 50 -4.51 -12.56 28.92
C LEU A 50 -3.99 -11.87 27.67
N PRO A 51 -3.28 -12.58 26.79
CA PRO A 51 -2.88 -12.00 25.52
C PRO A 51 -4.12 -11.65 24.70
N TRP A 52 -4.03 -10.64 23.84
CA TRP A 52 -5.18 -10.10 23.12
C TRP A 52 -5.93 -11.17 22.30
N TYR A 53 -5.23 -12.21 21.81
CA TYR A 53 -5.81 -13.29 21.00
C TYR A 53 -6.67 -14.27 21.80
N THR A 54 -6.62 -14.28 23.14
CA THR A 54 -7.55 -15.07 23.98
C THR A 54 -8.77 -14.27 24.41
N ARG A 55 -8.95 -13.05 23.89
CA ARG A 55 -10.11 -12.20 24.16
C ARG A 55 -11.12 -12.34 23.01
N SER A 56 -12.39 -12.07 23.30
CA SER A 56 -13.42 -11.96 22.27
C SER A 56 -13.05 -10.86 21.27
N GLN A 57 -13.06 -11.18 19.99
CA GLN A 57 -12.74 -10.24 18.91
C GLN A 57 -14.03 -9.61 18.35
N THR A 58 -13.92 -8.39 17.83
CA THR A 58 -15.04 -7.64 17.23
C THR A 58 -15.06 -7.74 15.69
N TYR A 59 -14.26 -8.63 15.12
CA TYR A 59 -14.13 -8.84 13.69
C TYR A 59 -14.34 -10.32 13.33
N LYS A 60 -14.61 -10.60 12.06
CA LYS A 60 -14.59 -11.95 11.50
C LYS A 60 -13.28 -12.16 10.76
N SER A 61 -12.51 -13.19 11.13
CA SER A 61 -11.30 -13.59 10.40
C SER A 61 -11.71 -14.45 9.21
N LEU A 62 -11.22 -14.10 8.02
CA LEU A 62 -11.59 -14.71 6.76
C LEU A 62 -10.33 -14.92 5.91
N LYS A 63 -10.42 -15.80 4.92
CA LYS A 63 -9.38 -16.04 3.93
C LYS A 63 -10.00 -16.14 2.54
N GLN A 64 -9.36 -15.52 1.57
CA GLN A 64 -9.57 -15.77 0.15
C GLN A 64 -8.29 -16.39 -0.41
N SER A 65 -8.40 -17.53 -1.06
CA SER A 65 -7.24 -18.25 -1.60
C SER A 65 -7.53 -18.82 -2.98
N SER A 66 -6.48 -19.34 -3.62
CA SER A 66 -6.57 -20.07 -4.88
C SER A 66 -7.06 -21.52 -4.73
N TYR A 67 -7.67 -21.88 -3.60
CA TYR A 67 -8.08 -23.25 -3.32
C TYR A 67 -9.01 -23.82 -4.41
N ASP A 68 -8.91 -25.13 -4.61
CA ASP A 68 -9.79 -25.85 -5.53
C ASP A 68 -11.22 -25.91 -4.96
N THR A 69 -12.13 -25.16 -5.57
CA THR A 69 -13.53 -25.08 -5.12
C THR A 69 -14.33 -26.36 -5.36
N SER A 70 -13.80 -27.31 -6.16
CA SER A 70 -14.37 -28.65 -6.28
C SER A 70 -14.01 -29.58 -5.11
N GLY A 71 -13.03 -29.17 -4.28
CA GLY A 71 -12.46 -30.00 -3.22
C GLY A 71 -11.28 -30.87 -3.66
N GLY A 72 -10.78 -30.68 -4.89
CA GLY A 72 -9.59 -31.35 -5.43
C GLY A 72 -8.27 -30.67 -5.04
N ASN A 73 -7.26 -30.83 -5.91
CA ASN A 73 -5.89 -30.30 -5.71
C ASN A 73 -5.45 -29.36 -6.85
N HIS A 74 -6.38 -28.78 -7.60
CA HIS A 74 -6.07 -27.71 -8.55
C HIS A 74 -6.15 -26.34 -7.86
N ASP A 75 -5.32 -26.14 -6.84
CA ASP A 75 -5.33 -25.01 -5.91
C ASP A 75 -4.49 -23.81 -6.37
N SER A 76 -4.42 -23.60 -7.69
CA SER A 76 -3.73 -22.47 -8.32
C SER A 76 -4.47 -21.99 -9.57
N TRP A 77 -4.18 -20.76 -9.98
CA TRP A 77 -4.72 -20.19 -11.21
C TRP A 77 -3.64 -20.11 -12.30
N PRO A 78 -3.92 -20.56 -13.54
CA PRO A 78 -3.09 -20.18 -14.68
C PRO A 78 -3.38 -18.73 -15.07
N ILE A 79 -2.36 -18.00 -15.54
CA ILE A 79 -2.51 -16.63 -16.03
C ILE A 79 -1.79 -16.52 -17.38
N GLU A 80 -2.57 -16.56 -18.46
CA GLU A 80 -2.04 -16.39 -19.82
C GLU A 80 -1.49 -14.97 -20.03
N ALA A 81 -0.61 -14.82 -21.03
CA ALA A 81 -0.05 -13.53 -21.43
C ALA A 81 -1.18 -12.52 -21.74
N GLY A 82 -1.04 -11.30 -21.20
CA GLY A 82 -2.02 -10.21 -21.32
C GLY A 82 -3.31 -10.42 -20.52
N LYS A 83 -3.43 -11.50 -19.73
CA LYS A 83 -4.63 -11.76 -18.91
C LYS A 83 -4.47 -11.24 -17.48
N THR A 84 -5.61 -10.98 -16.86
CA THR A 84 -5.71 -10.52 -15.48
C THR A 84 -6.48 -11.54 -14.65
N GLN A 85 -5.92 -11.93 -13.51
CA GLN A 85 -6.57 -12.74 -12.50
C GLN A 85 -6.94 -11.86 -11.31
N GLU A 86 -8.22 -11.83 -10.94
CA GLU A 86 -8.65 -11.23 -9.69
C GLU A 86 -8.30 -12.16 -8.54
N VAL A 87 -7.51 -11.67 -7.57
CA VAL A 87 -7.01 -12.47 -6.45
C VAL A 87 -7.69 -12.12 -5.13
N PHE A 88 -8.33 -10.94 -5.05
CA PHE A 88 -9.13 -10.48 -3.92
C PHE A 88 -10.31 -9.63 -4.39
N ASN A 89 -11.50 -9.86 -3.84
CA ASN A 89 -12.65 -9.00 -4.08
C ASN A 89 -13.64 -9.10 -2.91
N GLN A 90 -13.64 -8.07 -2.07
CA GLN A 90 -14.47 -8.02 -0.88
C GLN A 90 -15.25 -6.71 -0.79
N LYS A 91 -16.45 -6.78 -0.23
CA LYS A 91 -17.33 -5.64 0.04
C LYS A 91 -17.52 -5.48 1.56
N GLY A 92 -17.82 -4.26 1.97
CA GLY A 92 -17.92 -3.84 3.37
C GLY A 92 -16.57 -3.47 3.99
N PRO A 93 -16.58 -2.94 5.22
CA PRO A 93 -15.35 -2.56 5.92
C PRO A 93 -14.48 -3.77 6.24
N GLY A 94 -13.17 -3.64 5.99
CA GLY A 94 -12.23 -4.72 6.25
C GLY A 94 -10.78 -4.26 6.34
N VAL A 95 -9.91 -5.21 6.69
CA VAL A 95 -8.46 -5.03 6.72
C VAL A 95 -7.81 -6.29 6.18
N ILE A 96 -7.06 -6.19 5.07
CA ILE A 96 -6.15 -7.26 4.66
C ILE A 96 -5.01 -7.30 5.69
N THR A 97 -4.74 -8.50 6.20
CA THR A 97 -3.82 -8.73 7.31
C THR A 97 -2.57 -9.48 6.91
N HIS A 98 -2.67 -10.27 5.84
CA HIS A 98 -1.59 -11.03 5.29
C HIS A 98 -1.88 -11.38 3.83
N ILE A 99 -0.85 -11.32 2.99
CA ILE A 99 -0.84 -11.81 1.62
C ILE A 99 0.31 -12.79 1.51
N TRP A 100 0.04 -13.97 0.95
CA TRP A 100 1.04 -14.92 0.53
C TRP A 100 0.82 -15.31 -0.93
N PHE A 101 1.91 -15.28 -1.70
CA PHE A 101 1.95 -15.80 -3.07
C PHE A 101 3.12 -16.78 -3.26
N THR A 102 2.94 -17.79 -4.11
CA THR A 102 4.04 -18.47 -4.80
C THR A 102 3.65 -18.70 -6.25
N ILE A 103 4.63 -18.64 -7.15
CA ILE A 103 4.39 -18.47 -8.58
C ILE A 103 5.30 -19.40 -9.36
N ALA A 104 4.68 -20.26 -10.18
CA ALA A 104 5.35 -21.06 -11.20
C ALA A 104 5.01 -20.49 -12.58
N ALA A 105 5.97 -19.77 -13.17
CA ALA A 105 5.86 -19.16 -14.48
C ALA A 105 6.92 -19.72 -15.43
N GLU A 106 6.63 -19.67 -16.73
CA GLU A 106 7.59 -20.05 -17.78
C GLU A 106 8.71 -19.01 -17.93
N SER A 107 8.36 -17.73 -17.81
CA SER A 107 9.32 -16.63 -17.88
C SER A 107 10.22 -16.59 -16.67
N ARG A 108 11.50 -16.26 -16.90
CA ARG A 108 12.48 -15.99 -15.83
C ARG A 108 12.29 -14.62 -15.19
N ASP A 109 11.64 -13.70 -15.91
CA ASP A 109 11.44 -12.31 -15.51
C ASP A 109 10.04 -12.07 -14.92
N TYR A 110 9.30 -13.14 -14.58
CA TYR A 110 7.91 -13.07 -14.11
C TYR A 110 7.70 -12.12 -12.92
N LEU A 111 8.73 -11.91 -12.07
CA LEU A 111 8.68 -10.97 -10.96
C LEU A 111 8.57 -9.50 -11.43
N LYS A 112 9.03 -9.19 -12.64
CA LYS A 112 8.89 -7.88 -13.28
C LYS A 112 7.69 -7.80 -14.22
N GLU A 113 7.24 -8.92 -14.77
CA GLU A 113 6.17 -8.99 -15.76
C GLU A 113 4.76 -9.13 -15.16
N LEU A 114 4.65 -9.68 -13.94
CA LEU A 114 3.38 -9.73 -13.22
C LEU A 114 3.17 -8.44 -12.45
N VAL A 115 2.09 -7.71 -12.75
CA VAL A 115 1.75 -6.45 -12.10
C VAL A 115 0.63 -6.66 -11.09
N LEU A 116 0.91 -6.36 -9.83
CA LEU A 116 -0.07 -6.29 -8.75
C LEU A 116 -0.76 -4.94 -8.78
N ARG A 117 -2.09 -4.96 -8.82
CA ARG A 117 -2.95 -3.79 -8.67
C ARG A 117 -3.91 -3.96 -7.52
N ALA A 118 -4.08 -2.92 -6.70
CA ALA A 118 -5.10 -2.87 -5.65
C ALA A 118 -5.91 -1.58 -5.72
N TRP A 119 -7.22 -1.71 -5.55
CA TRP A 119 -8.18 -0.61 -5.50
C TRP A 119 -8.91 -0.62 -4.17
N TRP A 120 -9.00 0.55 -3.54
CA TRP A 120 -9.73 0.76 -2.30
C TRP A 120 -11.04 1.54 -2.54
N ASP A 121 -12.11 1.14 -1.86
CA ASP A 121 -13.38 1.89 -1.79
C ASP A 121 -14.02 2.26 -3.14
N ASP A 122 -13.93 1.35 -4.10
CA ASP A 122 -14.44 1.47 -5.47
C ASP A 122 -13.81 2.65 -6.26
N GLU A 123 -12.58 3.04 -5.92
CA GLU A 123 -11.82 4.01 -6.70
C GLU A 123 -11.55 3.55 -8.14
N GLU A 124 -11.43 4.52 -9.05
CA GLU A 124 -11.20 4.25 -10.48
C GLU A 124 -9.76 3.78 -10.76
N ASN A 125 -8.78 4.46 -10.14
CA ASN A 125 -7.35 4.20 -10.35
C ASN A 125 -6.78 3.42 -9.17
N PRO A 126 -5.90 2.44 -9.40
CA PRO A 126 -5.35 1.63 -8.32
C PRO A 126 -4.44 2.46 -7.40
N SER A 127 -4.64 2.33 -6.09
CA SER A 127 -3.74 2.88 -5.07
C SER A 127 -2.42 2.13 -4.93
N VAL A 128 -2.41 0.84 -5.29
CA VAL A 128 -1.20 0.02 -5.41
C VAL A 128 -1.04 -0.38 -6.87
N GLU A 129 0.08 -0.04 -7.50
CA GLU A 129 0.43 -0.50 -8.84
C GLU A 129 1.95 -0.71 -8.94
N THR A 130 2.36 -1.97 -8.92
CA THR A 130 3.77 -2.37 -8.89
C THR A 130 3.96 -3.73 -9.53
N PRO A 131 5.10 -4.04 -10.17
CA PRO A 131 5.45 -5.44 -10.39
C PRO A 131 5.46 -6.21 -9.08
N VAL A 132 5.07 -7.49 -9.12
CA VAL A 132 4.97 -8.36 -7.95
C VAL A 132 6.31 -8.43 -7.23
N GLY A 133 7.41 -8.60 -7.97
CA GLY A 133 8.76 -8.63 -7.40
C GLY A 133 9.07 -7.38 -6.59
N ASP A 134 8.85 -6.20 -7.17
CA ASP A 134 9.13 -4.92 -6.53
C ASP A 134 8.28 -4.68 -5.28
N PHE A 135 6.99 -5.04 -5.30
CA PHE A 135 6.15 -4.99 -4.10
C PHE A 135 6.72 -5.80 -2.93
N PHE A 136 7.27 -6.99 -3.24
CA PHE A 136 7.89 -7.88 -2.27
C PHE A 136 9.41 -7.64 -2.14
N GLY A 137 9.94 -6.48 -2.54
CA GLY A 137 11.35 -6.11 -2.32
C GLY A 137 12.38 -6.88 -3.15
N LEU A 138 11.94 -7.59 -4.19
CA LEU A 138 12.79 -8.35 -5.14
C LEU A 138 13.05 -7.52 -6.41
N ASN A 139 13.53 -6.29 -6.22
CA ASN A 139 13.54 -5.21 -7.21
C ASN A 139 14.29 -5.53 -8.53
N LEU A 140 15.21 -6.50 -8.52
CA LEU A 140 15.99 -6.92 -9.70
C LEU A 140 15.43 -8.18 -10.38
N GLY A 141 14.18 -8.56 -10.08
CA GLY A 141 13.51 -9.70 -10.72
C GLY A 141 14.03 -11.07 -10.29
N GLN A 142 14.78 -11.14 -9.18
CA GLN A 142 15.38 -12.37 -8.68
C GLN A 142 14.82 -12.74 -7.31
N ASN A 143 14.51 -14.04 -7.13
CA ASN A 143 14.15 -14.56 -5.81
C ASN A 143 15.40 -14.77 -4.97
N PHE A 144 15.42 -14.16 -3.79
CA PHE A 144 16.39 -14.48 -2.74
C PHE A 144 15.67 -14.49 -1.40
N ILE A 145 16.18 -15.29 -0.46
CA ILE A 145 15.59 -15.38 0.87
C ILE A 145 15.97 -14.13 1.64
N TYR A 146 14.97 -13.42 2.15
CA TYR A 146 15.16 -12.29 3.05
C TYR A 146 13.92 -12.11 3.94
N GLN A 147 14.08 -11.42 5.06
CA GLN A 147 13.00 -11.15 5.99
C GLN A 147 13.10 -9.72 6.53
N SER A 148 11.95 -9.08 6.64
CA SER A 148 11.73 -7.84 7.38
C SER A 148 10.50 -7.99 8.29
N ALA A 149 10.14 -6.91 9.01
CA ALA A 149 8.92 -6.89 9.82
C ALA A 149 7.63 -6.97 8.97
N PHE A 150 7.66 -6.48 7.73
CA PHE A 150 6.46 -6.32 6.89
C PHE A 150 6.46 -7.21 5.66
N LEU A 151 7.61 -7.44 5.04
CA LEU A 151 7.76 -8.23 3.83
C LEU A 151 8.80 -9.34 4.03
N ASN A 152 8.59 -10.50 3.42
CA ASN A 152 9.63 -11.50 3.29
C ASN A 152 9.48 -12.33 2.02
N CYS A 153 10.61 -12.85 1.55
CA CYS A 153 10.65 -13.98 0.64
C CYS A 153 11.31 -15.13 1.39
N SER A 154 10.53 -16.17 1.69
CA SER A 154 11.02 -17.35 2.41
C SER A 154 11.43 -18.45 1.43
N ALA A 155 11.80 -19.62 1.95
CA ALA A 155 12.08 -20.80 1.12
C ALA A 155 10.96 -21.04 0.11
N ILE A 156 11.24 -21.78 -0.96
CA ILE A 156 10.28 -22.09 -2.04
C ILE A 156 9.64 -20.86 -2.74
N ARG A 157 10.32 -19.71 -2.73
CA ARG A 157 9.86 -18.46 -3.38
C ARG A 157 8.51 -17.99 -2.81
N ALA A 158 8.29 -18.21 -1.51
CA ALA A 158 7.08 -17.81 -0.82
C ALA A 158 7.17 -16.31 -0.46
N LEU A 159 6.41 -15.51 -1.20
CA LEU A 159 6.29 -14.07 -1.06
C LEU A 159 5.24 -13.76 0.00
N ASN A 160 5.61 -13.06 1.07
CA ASN A 160 4.70 -12.74 2.17
C ASN A 160 4.69 -11.22 2.44
N SER A 161 3.50 -10.69 2.70
CA SER A 161 3.29 -9.31 3.14
C SER A 161 2.38 -9.30 4.36
N TYR A 162 2.78 -8.59 5.39
CA TYR A 162 2.05 -8.34 6.65
C TYR A 162 1.65 -6.87 6.80
N LEU A 163 1.78 -6.08 5.72
CA LEU A 163 1.25 -4.73 5.65
C LEU A 163 -0.26 -4.78 5.85
N ARG A 164 -0.77 -3.96 6.77
CA ARG A 164 -2.21 -3.83 7.02
C ARG A 164 -2.82 -2.93 5.95
N MET A 165 -3.80 -3.43 5.22
CA MET A 165 -4.46 -2.71 4.14
C MET A 165 -5.96 -2.57 4.47
N PRO A 166 -6.33 -1.54 5.24
CA PRO A 166 -7.72 -1.25 5.57
C PRO A 166 -8.48 -0.69 4.37
N TYR A 167 -9.80 -0.93 4.34
CA TYR A 167 -10.74 -0.40 3.35
C TYR A 167 -12.13 -0.26 3.97
N ARG A 168 -12.88 0.80 3.64
CA ARG A 168 -14.18 1.10 4.27
C ARG A 168 -15.36 0.48 3.54
N LYS A 169 -15.33 0.44 2.21
CA LYS A 169 -16.45 0.03 1.35
C LYS A 169 -16.12 -1.24 0.59
N SER A 170 -14.91 -1.33 0.05
CA SER A 170 -14.50 -2.47 -0.77
C SER A 170 -13.00 -2.51 -0.96
N ALA A 171 -12.48 -3.69 -1.28
CA ALA A 171 -11.12 -3.88 -1.72
C ALA A 171 -11.09 -4.89 -2.85
N ARG A 172 -10.32 -4.57 -3.88
CA ARG A 172 -10.09 -5.44 -5.03
C ARG A 172 -8.59 -5.52 -5.29
N LEU A 173 -8.04 -6.72 -5.42
CA LEU A 173 -6.67 -6.95 -5.87
C LEU A 173 -6.68 -7.83 -7.11
N ALA A 174 -5.81 -7.50 -8.07
CA ALA A 174 -5.64 -8.27 -9.29
C ALA A 174 -4.17 -8.40 -9.67
N ILE A 175 -3.86 -9.48 -10.38
CA ILE A 175 -2.56 -9.75 -10.99
C ILE A 175 -2.75 -9.74 -12.50
N THR A 176 -2.07 -8.84 -13.20
CA THR A 176 -2.02 -8.82 -14.66
C THR A 176 -0.69 -9.41 -15.11
N ASN A 177 -0.74 -10.38 -16.02
CA ASN A 177 0.44 -10.86 -16.72
C ASN A 177 0.71 -9.95 -17.92
N GLU A 178 1.64 -9.01 -17.77
CA GLU A 178 2.09 -8.11 -18.84
C GLU A 178 3.28 -8.69 -19.63
N GLY A 179 3.73 -9.89 -19.24
CA GLY A 179 4.73 -10.67 -19.97
C GLY A 179 4.16 -11.34 -21.21
N SER A 180 5.08 -11.99 -21.95
CA SER A 180 4.78 -12.70 -23.19
C SER A 180 4.57 -14.21 -23.02
N GLN A 181 4.85 -14.74 -21.82
CA GLN A 181 4.78 -16.16 -21.51
C GLN A 181 3.75 -16.45 -20.42
N ARG A 182 3.32 -17.71 -20.34
CA ARG A 182 2.26 -18.15 -19.44
C ARG A 182 2.76 -18.29 -17.99
N VAL A 183 1.91 -17.93 -17.04
CA VAL A 183 2.01 -18.39 -15.66
C VAL A 183 1.26 -19.71 -15.54
N GLY A 184 1.98 -20.80 -15.27
CA GLY A 184 1.40 -22.13 -15.15
C GLY A 184 0.60 -22.31 -13.88
N ALA A 185 1.09 -21.77 -12.76
CA ALA A 185 0.41 -21.81 -11.47
C ALA A 185 0.71 -20.56 -10.63
N PHE A 186 -0.33 -19.80 -10.31
CA PHE A 186 -0.33 -18.71 -9.35
C PHE A 186 -1.08 -19.15 -8.10
N TYR A 187 -0.36 -19.34 -7.00
CA TYR A 187 -0.93 -19.71 -5.70
C TYR A 187 -1.12 -18.46 -4.85
N SER A 188 -2.27 -18.36 -4.19
CA SER A 188 -2.64 -17.17 -3.40
C SER A 188 -3.31 -17.55 -2.09
N ASN A 189 -2.92 -16.86 -1.01
CA ASN A 189 -3.62 -16.83 0.26
C ASN A 189 -3.66 -15.39 0.76
N ILE A 190 -4.86 -14.83 0.90
CA ILE A 190 -5.07 -13.48 1.44
C ILE A 190 -5.96 -13.60 2.66
N ASP A 191 -5.35 -13.38 3.83
CA ASP A 191 -6.04 -13.37 5.12
C ASP A 191 -6.52 -11.95 5.43
N PHE A 192 -7.78 -11.81 5.80
CA PHE A 192 -8.39 -10.51 6.06
C PHE A 192 -9.39 -10.58 7.22
N GLN A 193 -9.68 -9.41 7.76
CA GLN A 193 -10.69 -9.22 8.79
C GLN A 193 -11.85 -8.44 8.19
N SER A 194 -13.09 -8.91 8.40
CA SER A 194 -14.30 -8.14 8.14
C SER A 194 -14.75 -7.46 9.44
N LEU A 195 -15.02 -6.16 9.36
CA LEU A 195 -15.36 -5.30 10.49
C LEU A 195 -16.73 -4.64 10.28
N ALA A 196 -17.36 -4.23 11.38
CA ALA A 196 -18.58 -3.42 11.32
C ALA A 196 -18.31 -1.99 10.81
N ALA A 197 -17.16 -1.42 11.20
CA ALA A 197 -16.69 -0.11 10.77
C ALA A 197 -15.18 0.03 11.05
N LEU A 198 -14.54 0.99 10.37
CA LEU A 198 -13.17 1.44 10.66
C LEU A 198 -13.21 2.84 11.30
N PRO A 199 -12.23 3.19 12.17
CA PRO A 199 -12.06 4.54 12.71
C PRO A 199 -12.01 5.61 11.61
N GLU A 200 -12.38 6.86 11.92
CA GLU A 200 -12.40 7.96 10.95
C GLU A 200 -11.01 8.35 10.42
N ASP A 201 -9.96 8.11 11.20
CA ASP A 201 -8.57 8.46 10.91
C ASP A 201 -7.77 7.35 10.20
N VAL A 202 -8.43 6.30 9.70
CA VAL A 202 -7.76 5.24 8.93
C VAL A 202 -7.17 5.79 7.63
N LEU A 203 -5.95 5.36 7.30
CA LEU A 203 -5.26 5.65 6.04
C LEU A 203 -5.18 4.39 5.18
N TYR A 204 -5.00 4.55 3.87
CA TYR A 204 -4.88 3.46 2.93
C TYR A 204 -3.45 3.22 2.47
N LEU A 205 -3.13 1.97 2.15
CA LEU A 205 -1.83 1.63 1.61
C LEU A 205 -1.75 2.10 0.16
N HIS A 206 -0.71 2.87 -0.15
CA HIS A 206 -0.29 3.14 -1.51
C HIS A 206 1.09 2.51 -1.75
N ALA A 207 1.30 1.98 -2.94
CA ALA A 207 2.60 1.51 -3.38
C ALA A 207 2.74 1.77 -4.88
N TRP A 208 3.85 2.37 -5.28
CA TRP A 208 4.10 2.82 -6.63
C TRP A 208 5.47 2.36 -7.08
N TYR A 209 5.55 1.97 -8.35
CA TYR A 209 6.79 1.54 -8.98
C TYR A 209 7.30 2.62 -9.93
N ASN A 210 8.59 2.91 -9.83
CA ASN A 210 9.33 3.71 -10.80
C ASN A 210 10.59 2.96 -11.24
N GLN A 211 11.08 3.26 -12.45
CA GLN A 211 12.32 2.73 -12.99
C GLN A 211 12.95 3.75 -13.95
N ALA A 212 14.28 3.90 -13.88
CA ALA A 212 15.05 4.69 -14.83
C ALA A 212 16.21 3.86 -15.41
N THR A 213 16.25 3.68 -16.73
CA THR A 213 17.32 2.95 -17.43
C THR A 213 17.70 3.62 -18.76
N PRO A 214 18.91 4.24 -18.87
CA PRO A 214 19.82 4.54 -17.77
C PRO A 214 19.21 5.59 -16.82
N ASN A 215 19.58 5.56 -15.55
CA ASN A 215 19.32 6.68 -14.66
C ASN A 215 20.18 7.89 -15.08
N VAL A 216 19.67 9.11 -14.91
CA VAL A 216 20.39 10.33 -15.29
C VAL A 216 21.47 10.61 -14.25
N GLY A 217 22.74 10.38 -14.62
CA GLY A 217 23.89 10.75 -13.78
C GLY A 217 24.19 12.25 -13.85
N THR A 218 24.71 12.78 -12.74
CA THR A 218 25.19 14.17 -12.62
C THR A 218 26.51 14.41 -13.34
N ASP A 219 27.38 13.40 -13.39
CA ASP A 219 28.63 13.41 -14.15
C ASP A 219 28.69 12.25 -15.17
N LYS A 220 29.33 12.51 -16.31
CA LYS A 220 29.60 11.53 -17.37
C LYS A 220 31.08 11.15 -17.42
N ASN A 221 31.95 11.87 -16.72
CA ASN A 221 33.39 11.58 -16.59
C ASN A 221 33.63 10.57 -15.46
N TRP A 222 33.26 9.32 -15.73
CA TRP A 222 33.32 8.19 -14.80
C TRP A 222 34.72 7.80 -14.30
N LYS A 223 35.79 8.40 -14.84
CA LYS A 223 37.18 8.13 -14.44
C LYS A 223 37.67 8.99 -13.27
N GLU A 224 36.93 10.05 -12.93
CA GLU A 224 37.31 11.06 -11.93
C GLU A 224 36.16 11.32 -10.94
N ASN A 225 35.52 10.26 -10.43
CA ASN A 225 34.32 10.36 -9.59
C ASN A 225 34.61 10.55 -8.08
N GLY A 226 35.77 11.11 -7.74
CA GLY A 226 36.25 11.19 -6.34
C GLY A 226 35.95 12.50 -5.63
N ASP A 227 35.61 13.56 -6.38
CA ASP A 227 35.21 14.86 -5.84
C ASP A 227 33.80 15.15 -6.35
N ALA A 228 32.80 15.13 -5.47
CA ALA A 228 31.42 15.45 -5.84
C ALA A 228 31.07 16.92 -5.58
N ASP A 229 31.98 17.72 -5.00
CA ASP A 229 31.70 19.10 -4.61
C ASP A 229 31.50 20.03 -5.82
N HIS A 230 31.96 19.65 -7.01
CA HIS A 230 31.64 20.36 -8.26
C HIS A 230 30.24 20.05 -8.82
N LEU A 231 29.56 19.01 -8.32
CA LEU A 231 28.27 18.51 -8.79
C LEU A 231 27.09 18.94 -7.90
N LYS A 232 27.08 20.21 -7.47
CA LYS A 232 26.05 20.72 -6.55
C LYS A 232 24.65 20.62 -7.16
N ASN A 233 23.78 19.91 -6.47
CA ASN A 233 22.37 19.75 -6.80
C ASN A 233 21.50 20.31 -5.66
N VAL A 234 21.20 21.61 -5.75
CA VAL A 234 20.54 22.35 -4.66
C VAL A 234 19.02 22.29 -4.67
N ASP A 235 18.43 21.82 -5.79
CA ASP A 235 16.98 21.79 -6.01
C ASP A 235 16.43 20.37 -6.23
N GLY A 236 17.31 19.36 -6.25
CA GLY A 236 16.93 17.96 -6.47
C GLY A 236 16.34 17.65 -7.84
N LYS A 237 16.42 18.56 -8.82
CA LYS A 237 15.75 18.43 -10.13
C LYS A 237 16.17 17.20 -10.93
N HIS A 238 17.36 16.67 -10.66
CA HIS A 238 17.91 15.50 -11.33
C HIS A 238 17.90 14.23 -10.46
N ASN A 239 17.27 14.28 -9.28
CA ASN A 239 17.16 13.12 -8.42
C ASN A 239 16.26 12.06 -9.04
N TYR A 240 16.57 10.80 -8.71
CA TYR A 240 15.65 9.71 -8.93
C TYR A 240 14.45 9.86 -8.00
N LEU A 241 13.25 9.93 -8.58
CA LEU A 241 12.00 10.08 -7.83
C LEU A 241 11.48 8.70 -7.39
N TYR A 242 11.47 8.42 -6.09
CA TYR A 242 10.89 7.19 -5.56
C TYR A 242 9.46 7.36 -5.02
N ALA A 243 9.03 8.59 -4.71
CA ALA A 243 7.67 8.87 -4.25
C ALA A 243 7.26 10.32 -4.55
N GLU A 244 6.07 10.49 -5.10
CA GLU A 244 5.38 11.79 -5.21
C GLU A 244 3.89 11.57 -4.97
N ALA A 245 3.33 12.31 -4.02
CA ALA A 245 1.92 12.19 -3.66
C ALA A 245 1.38 13.51 -3.13
N ARG A 246 0.06 13.71 -3.23
CA ARG A 246 -0.66 14.82 -2.58
C ARG A 246 -1.73 14.25 -1.67
N GLY A 247 -1.69 14.62 -0.40
CA GLY A 247 -2.62 14.14 0.62
C GLY A 247 -2.00 14.20 2.00
N ARG A 248 -2.70 13.62 2.99
CA ARG A 248 -2.19 13.49 4.36
C ARG A 248 -1.84 12.03 4.63
N GLY A 249 -0.59 11.77 5.02
CA GLY A 249 -0.12 10.42 5.29
C GLY A 249 1.30 10.41 5.86
N HIS A 250 2.00 9.31 5.68
CA HIS A 250 3.40 9.14 6.04
C HIS A 250 4.07 8.15 5.09
N LEU A 251 5.33 8.37 4.74
CA LEU A 251 6.13 7.40 4.01
C LEU A 251 6.51 6.25 4.94
N MET A 252 6.09 5.02 4.61
CA MET A 252 6.38 3.85 5.43
C MET A 252 7.71 3.16 5.08
N GLY A 253 8.13 3.20 3.82
CA GLY A 253 9.38 2.60 3.39
C GLY A 253 9.61 2.67 1.88
N VAL A 254 10.84 2.37 1.49
CA VAL A 254 11.30 2.30 0.10
C VAL A 254 12.10 1.02 -0.08
N THR A 255 11.79 0.22 -1.09
CA THR A 255 12.64 -0.86 -1.57
C THR A 255 13.35 -0.38 -2.83
N LEU A 256 14.68 -0.41 -2.83
CA LEU A 256 15.49 0.10 -3.94
C LEU A 256 16.35 -1.02 -4.51
N GLY A 257 16.31 -1.18 -5.84
CA GLY A 257 17.20 -2.06 -6.59
C GLY A 257 18.08 -1.22 -7.51
N ILE A 258 19.39 -1.41 -7.43
CA ILE A 258 20.36 -0.73 -8.28
C ILE A 258 21.08 -1.78 -9.10
N TRP A 259 20.90 -1.74 -10.43
CA TRP A 259 21.78 -2.46 -11.34
C TRP A 259 22.93 -1.54 -11.72
N GLN A 260 24.09 -1.78 -11.13
CA GLN A 260 25.29 -1.00 -11.40
C GLN A 260 26.09 -1.64 -12.54
N ASN A 261 26.41 -0.86 -13.56
CA ASN A 261 27.20 -1.29 -14.72
C ASN A 261 28.60 -0.63 -14.76
N GLN A 262 29.09 -0.21 -13.59
CA GLN A 262 30.37 0.49 -13.42
C GLN A 262 31.05 -0.02 -12.15
N ASP A 263 32.38 0.04 -12.13
CA ASP A 263 33.15 -0.19 -10.91
C ASP A 263 32.96 0.99 -9.93
N HIS A 264 33.33 0.80 -8.66
CA HIS A 264 33.23 1.77 -7.54
C HIS A 264 31.84 1.90 -6.88
N TRP A 265 31.69 2.83 -5.94
CA TRP A 265 30.49 2.99 -5.10
C TRP A 265 29.43 3.83 -5.80
N ALA A 266 28.16 3.39 -5.76
CA ALA A 266 27.03 4.08 -6.40
C ALA A 266 26.15 4.89 -5.42
N GLY A 267 26.48 4.92 -4.13
CA GLY A 267 25.63 5.49 -3.09
C GLY A 267 26.13 6.80 -2.49
N GLU A 268 26.86 7.61 -3.27
CA GLU A 268 27.24 8.98 -2.85
C GLU A 268 26.03 9.93 -2.81
N GLY A 269 24.95 9.60 -3.54
CA GLY A 269 23.77 10.46 -3.63
C GLY A 269 22.99 10.52 -2.32
N ASP A 270 22.73 11.74 -1.85
CA ASP A 270 21.88 12.00 -0.69
C ASP A 270 20.38 11.88 -1.03
N ASP A 271 19.57 11.48 -0.04
CA ASP A 271 18.12 11.63 -0.12
C ASP A 271 17.72 13.10 0.08
N MET A 272 16.79 13.57 -0.76
CA MET A 272 16.15 14.88 -0.61
C MET A 272 14.63 14.68 -0.54
N ILE A 273 14.02 15.17 0.54
CA ILE A 273 12.60 15.00 0.85
C ILE A 273 11.98 16.39 0.98
N PHE A 274 10.95 16.64 0.17
CA PHE A 274 10.20 17.89 0.15
C PHE A 274 8.77 17.60 0.62
N ILE A 275 8.33 18.25 1.68
CA ILE A 275 7.02 18.03 2.31
C ILE A 275 6.20 19.30 2.16
N ASP A 276 4.93 19.17 1.81
CA ASP A 276 3.96 20.28 1.75
C ASP A 276 4.39 21.47 0.84
N ASP A 277 5.01 21.14 -0.30
CA ASP A 277 5.49 22.09 -1.33
C ASP A 277 6.58 23.08 -0.84
N GLU A 278 7.37 22.70 0.19
CA GLU A 278 8.62 23.39 0.58
C GLU A 278 9.73 23.32 -0.47
#